data_AF-A0A1C3NZI4-F1
#
_entry.id   AF-A0A1C3NZI4-F1
#
_cell.length_a   1.000
_cell.length_b   1.000
_cell.length_c   1.000
_cell.angle_alpha   90.00
_cell.angle_beta   90.00
_cell.angle_gamma   90.00
#
_symmetry.space_group_name_H-M   'P 1'
#
loop_
_entity.id
_entity.type
_entity.pdbx_description
1 polymer ?
#
loop_
_entity_poly.entity_id
_entity_poly.type
_entity_poly.pdbx_seq_one_letter_code
_entity_poly.pdbx_strand_id
1 'polypeptide(L)'
;MVITEHAITSASEGVERRIGELRQRHPVEPTVDEVLSTKLRRRGHDVHTTRSVEDISKHLHAFLAHRLDGPFTISGLARLPGGASKEQFSFDLEWTENGEPRRDRMVLRMNPPASVVETHRLREFQLLRALDGVLPVPRAYWVAQDRAELGEPAMVCGFARGVAAPTKGEARRPGSARPTARLRAKLAPQFVAHLATLHTLDPSTVALDAFGVVEAVAAVSRRLDDACERIGRDPRSLKLYAIVITAPDLSPEESWQSSTHG
;
A
#
# COMPACT_ATOMS: atom_id res chain seq x y z
N MET A 1 31.98 24.77 0.04
CA MET A 1 31.25 24.07 -1.04
C MET A 1 31.79 22.66 -1.27
N VAL A 2 33.12 22.48 -1.42
CA VAL A 2 33.74 21.17 -1.70
C VAL A 2 33.58 20.11 -0.57
N ILE A 3 33.60 20.51 0.70
CA ILE A 3 33.48 19.58 1.84
C ILE A 3 32.08 18.95 1.93
N THR A 4 31.05 19.72 1.59
CA THR A 4 29.65 19.27 1.63
C THR A 4 29.36 18.27 0.51
N GLU A 5 29.94 18.48 -0.67
CA GLU A 5 29.76 17.63 -1.85
C GLU A 5 30.45 16.26 -1.69
N HIS A 6 31.64 16.25 -1.08
CA HIS A 6 32.38 15.01 -0.79
C HIS A 6 31.68 14.16 0.30
N ALA A 7 31.10 14.81 1.32
CA ALA A 7 30.35 14.13 2.38
C ALA A 7 29.03 13.52 1.86
N ILE A 8 28.33 14.22 0.97
CA ILE A 8 27.10 13.71 0.32
C ILE A 8 27.42 12.52 -0.59
N THR A 9 28.51 12.61 -1.37
CA THR A 9 28.93 11.53 -2.29
C THR A 9 29.32 10.26 -1.54
N SER A 10 30.15 10.37 -0.49
CA SER A 10 30.57 9.23 0.34
C SER A 10 29.41 8.58 1.13
N ALA A 11 28.42 9.36 1.57
CA ALA A 11 27.20 8.83 2.19
C ALA A 11 26.34 8.06 1.17
N SER A 12 26.21 8.57 -0.04
CA SER A 12 25.47 7.92 -1.13
C SER A 12 26.13 6.59 -1.55
N GLU A 13 27.46 6.55 -1.68
CA GLU A 13 28.21 5.33 -1.97
C GLU A 13 28.06 4.27 -0.87
N GLY A 14 28.00 4.69 0.40
CA GLY A 14 27.73 3.80 1.53
C GLY A 14 26.34 3.16 1.47
N VAL A 15 25.32 3.93 1.06
CA VAL A 15 23.96 3.42 0.90
C VAL A 15 23.87 2.42 -0.24
N GLU A 16 24.42 2.71 -1.41
CA GLU A 16 24.37 1.78 -2.55
C GLU A 16 25.12 0.47 -2.26
N ARG A 17 26.27 0.53 -1.58
CA ARG A 17 26.98 -0.67 -1.12
C ARG A 17 26.09 -1.53 -0.21
N ARG A 18 25.42 -0.91 0.77
CA ARG A 18 24.51 -1.60 1.68
C ARG A 18 23.31 -2.20 0.95
N ILE A 19 22.74 -1.50 -0.04
CA ILE A 19 21.68 -2.05 -0.90
C ILE A 19 22.18 -3.31 -1.62
N GLY A 20 23.38 -3.27 -2.21
CA GLY A 20 24.01 -4.41 -2.87
C GLY A 20 24.17 -5.62 -1.94
N GLU A 21 24.71 -5.40 -0.74
CA GLU A 21 24.86 -6.46 0.27
C GLU A 21 23.50 -7.06 0.70
N LEU A 22 22.48 -6.22 0.89
CA LEU A 22 21.14 -6.69 1.25
C LEU A 22 20.49 -7.51 0.14
N ARG A 23 20.64 -7.11 -1.13
CA ARG A 23 20.13 -7.88 -2.28
C ARG A 23 20.76 -9.26 -2.38
N GLN A 24 22.07 -9.36 -2.10
CA GLN A 24 22.77 -10.65 -2.10
C GLN A 24 22.32 -11.55 -0.95
N ARG A 25 22.21 -11.00 0.27
CA ARG A 25 21.82 -11.77 1.47
C ARG A 25 20.34 -12.13 1.49
N HIS A 26 19.49 -11.24 0.99
CA HIS A 26 18.04 -11.33 1.12
C HIS A 26 17.36 -10.99 -0.23
N PRO A 27 17.44 -11.89 -1.22
CA PRO A 27 16.69 -11.70 -2.45
C PRO A 27 15.19 -11.62 -2.14
N VAL A 28 14.53 -10.67 -2.78
CA VAL A 28 13.08 -10.42 -2.71
C VAL A 28 12.57 -10.10 -4.11
N GLU A 29 11.25 -10.06 -4.27
CA GLU A 29 10.63 -9.68 -5.54
C GLU A 29 11.08 -8.29 -6.02
N PRO A 30 11.24 -8.05 -7.33
CA PRO A 30 11.80 -6.80 -7.87
C PRO A 30 11.11 -5.53 -7.34
N THR A 31 9.78 -5.50 -7.31
CA THR A 31 9.03 -4.34 -6.81
C THR A 31 9.12 -4.16 -5.28
N VAL A 32 9.40 -5.23 -4.53
CA VAL A 32 9.65 -5.13 -3.08
C VAL A 32 11.04 -4.55 -2.86
N ASP A 33 12.04 -5.03 -3.62
CA ASP A 33 13.39 -4.47 -3.62
C ASP A 33 13.40 -2.99 -4.00
N GLU A 34 12.67 -2.60 -5.06
CA GLU A 34 12.57 -1.21 -5.50
C GLU A 34 12.10 -0.31 -4.36
N VAL A 35 11.04 -0.70 -3.67
CA VAL A 35 10.44 0.06 -2.58
C VAL A 35 11.38 0.15 -1.37
N LEU A 36 12.01 -0.95 -0.97
CA LEU A 36 12.92 -0.98 0.17
C LEU A 36 14.22 -0.23 -0.11
N SER A 37 14.80 -0.40 -1.29
CA SER A 37 15.99 0.32 -1.75
C SER A 37 15.73 1.81 -1.80
N THR A 38 14.59 2.20 -2.36
CA THR A 38 14.15 3.59 -2.43
C THR A 38 13.95 4.20 -1.05
N LYS A 39 13.37 3.45 -0.10
CA LYS A 39 13.26 3.90 1.30
C LYS A 39 14.63 4.12 1.93
N LEU A 40 15.58 3.20 1.70
CA LEU A 40 16.92 3.29 2.27
C LEU A 40 17.68 4.51 1.72
N ARG A 41 17.56 4.80 0.42
CA ARG A 41 18.13 6.00 -0.22
C ARG A 41 17.63 7.32 0.38
N ARG A 42 16.40 7.34 0.88
CA ARG A 42 15.79 8.54 1.47
C ARG A 42 16.09 8.75 2.93
N ARG A 43 16.62 7.73 3.61
CA ARG A 43 16.82 7.77 5.06
C ARG A 43 17.80 8.88 5.41
N GLY A 44 17.33 9.86 6.17
CA GLY A 44 18.14 11.02 6.58
C GLY A 44 18.22 12.16 5.56
N HIS A 45 17.57 12.03 4.40
CA HIS A 45 17.51 13.07 3.35
C HIS A 45 16.13 13.71 3.24
N ASP A 46 15.07 12.89 3.28
CA ASP A 46 13.71 13.40 3.12
C ASP A 46 13.13 13.83 4.47
N VAL A 47 12.76 15.11 4.57
CA VAL A 47 12.00 15.64 5.71
C VAL A 47 10.52 15.47 5.42
N HIS A 48 9.82 14.75 6.29
CA HIS A 48 8.38 14.58 6.15
C HIS A 48 7.66 15.91 6.39
N THR A 49 7.01 16.43 5.36
CA THR A 49 6.10 17.57 5.46
C THR A 49 4.68 17.14 5.07
N THR A 50 3.71 17.54 5.89
CA THR A 50 2.30 17.38 5.55
C THR A 50 1.99 18.26 4.35
N ARG A 51 1.59 17.65 3.23
CA ARG A 51 1.23 18.40 2.02
C ARG A 51 -0.07 19.18 2.23
N SER A 52 -0.11 20.41 1.74
CA SER A 52 -1.33 21.21 1.75
C SER A 52 -2.35 20.62 0.77
N VAL A 53 -3.64 20.86 1.01
CA VAL A 53 -4.69 20.45 0.05
C VAL A 53 -4.51 21.17 -1.29
N GLU A 54 -3.97 22.39 -1.27
CA GLU A 54 -3.67 23.17 -2.48
C GLU A 54 -2.58 22.50 -3.34
N ASP A 55 -1.48 22.06 -2.73
CA ASP A 55 -0.41 21.36 -3.45
C ASP A 55 -0.92 20.05 -4.04
N ILE A 56 -1.73 19.30 -3.29
CA ILE A 56 -2.35 18.08 -3.78
C ILE A 56 -3.30 18.37 -4.94
N SER A 57 -4.06 19.45 -4.89
CA SER A 57 -4.94 19.89 -5.98
C SER A 57 -4.13 20.13 -7.26
N LYS A 58 -3.01 20.86 -7.17
CA LYS A 58 -2.14 21.16 -8.32
C LYS A 58 -1.58 19.89 -8.96
N HIS A 59 -1.00 19.00 -8.15
CA HIS A 59 -0.45 17.74 -8.66
C HIS A 59 -1.52 16.83 -9.24
N LEU A 60 -2.68 16.70 -8.56
CA LEU A 60 -3.78 15.87 -9.04
C LEU A 60 -4.34 16.41 -10.38
N HIS A 61 -4.47 17.72 -10.52
CA HIS A 61 -4.91 18.33 -11.77
C HIS A 61 -3.94 18.05 -12.91
N ALA A 62 -2.64 18.27 -12.69
CA ALA A 62 -1.60 17.96 -13.68
C ALA A 62 -1.62 16.46 -14.04
N PHE A 63 -1.71 15.59 -13.04
CA PHE A 63 -1.76 14.14 -13.23
C PHE A 63 -2.94 13.69 -14.12
N LEU A 64 -4.14 14.24 -13.88
CA LEU A 64 -5.34 13.92 -14.65
C LEU A 64 -5.31 14.54 -16.05
N ALA A 65 -4.76 15.75 -16.22
CA ALA A 65 -4.63 16.40 -17.52
C ALA A 65 -3.77 15.60 -18.52
N HIS A 66 -2.82 14.78 -18.04
CA HIS A 66 -2.02 13.89 -18.89
C HIS A 66 -2.73 12.58 -19.27
N ARG A 67 -3.89 12.30 -18.67
CA ARG A 67 -4.58 10.99 -18.77
C ARG A 67 -6.00 11.07 -19.31
N LEU A 68 -6.63 12.23 -19.20
CA LEU A 68 -7.99 12.45 -19.63
C LEU A 68 -8.00 13.21 -20.96
N ASP A 69 -8.70 12.65 -21.93
CA ASP A 69 -9.00 13.34 -23.18
C ASP A 69 -10.22 14.25 -22.95
N GLY A 70 -10.00 15.56 -22.99
CA GLY A 70 -11.07 16.55 -22.88
C GLY A 70 -11.23 17.21 -21.51
N PRO A 71 -12.29 18.02 -21.34
CA PRO A 71 -12.46 18.83 -20.13
C PRO A 71 -12.85 17.96 -18.93
N PHE A 72 -12.33 18.32 -17.76
CA PHE A 72 -12.69 17.73 -16.48
C PHE A 72 -12.73 18.79 -15.37
N THR A 73 -13.48 18.52 -14.32
CA THR A 73 -13.56 19.37 -13.13
C THR A 73 -13.33 18.54 -11.88
N ILE A 74 -12.38 18.99 -11.03
CA ILE A 74 -12.15 18.45 -9.70
C ILE A 74 -12.85 19.36 -8.69
N SER A 75 -13.65 18.78 -7.80
CA SER A 75 -14.30 19.53 -6.72
C SER A 75 -14.30 18.74 -5.40
N GLY A 76 -14.60 19.42 -4.29
CA GLY A 76 -14.73 18.75 -2.99
C GLY A 76 -13.47 18.06 -2.48
N LEU A 77 -12.28 18.46 -2.95
CA LEU A 77 -11.01 17.88 -2.51
C LEU A 77 -10.82 18.13 -1.01
N ALA A 78 -10.78 17.05 -0.24
CA ALA A 78 -10.64 17.11 1.21
C ALA A 78 -9.81 15.93 1.71
N ARG A 79 -8.95 16.20 2.70
CA ARG A 79 -8.18 15.17 3.41
C ARG A 79 -9.14 14.29 4.21
N LEU A 80 -9.03 12.97 4.06
CA LEU A 80 -9.82 12.03 4.85
C LEU A 80 -9.14 11.77 6.21
N PRO A 81 -9.89 11.79 7.32
CA PRO A 81 -9.36 11.39 8.62
C PRO A 81 -9.17 9.87 8.66
N GLY A 82 -8.01 9.42 9.13
CA GLY A 82 -7.73 8.00 9.36
C GLY A 82 -6.68 7.41 8.41
N GLY A 83 -5.74 6.68 9.00
CA GLY A 83 -4.61 6.05 8.32
C GLY A 83 -3.27 6.59 8.80
N ALA A 84 -2.79 6.12 9.96
CA ALA A 84 -1.44 6.44 10.43
C ALA A 84 -0.34 6.02 9.43
N SER A 85 -0.67 5.14 8.48
CA SER A 85 0.24 4.60 7.47
C SER A 85 0.10 5.22 6.07
N LYS A 86 -0.99 5.94 5.73
CA LYS A 86 -1.26 6.48 4.37
C LYS A 86 -1.98 7.83 4.38
N GLU A 87 -1.55 8.75 3.51
CA GLU A 87 -2.29 9.99 3.24
C GLU A 87 -3.43 9.71 2.25
N GLN A 88 -4.63 10.19 2.55
CA GLN A 88 -5.81 9.96 1.73
C GLN A 88 -6.61 11.23 1.55
N PHE A 89 -7.09 11.47 0.33
CA PHE A 89 -7.93 12.61 -0.02
C PHE A 89 -9.12 12.13 -0.82
N SER A 90 -10.32 12.58 -0.48
CA SER A 90 -11.50 12.38 -1.34
C SER A 90 -11.73 13.60 -2.22
N PHE A 91 -12.24 13.38 -3.42
CA PHE A 91 -12.67 14.43 -4.34
C PHE A 91 -13.79 13.91 -5.24
N ASP A 92 -14.55 14.81 -5.84
CA ASP A 92 -15.47 14.52 -6.93
C ASP A 92 -14.77 14.88 -8.25
N LEU A 93 -14.87 13.99 -9.24
CA LEU A 93 -14.39 14.20 -10.60
C LEU A 93 -15.57 14.17 -11.58
N GLU A 94 -15.76 15.28 -12.29
CA GLU A 94 -16.63 15.35 -13.46
C GLU A 94 -15.76 15.28 -14.72
N TRP A 95 -16.02 14.31 -15.59
CA TRP A 95 -15.16 13.96 -16.72
C TRP A 95 -15.93 13.21 -17.80
N THR A 96 -15.27 12.90 -18.91
CA THR A 96 -15.84 12.06 -19.98
C THR A 96 -15.12 10.72 -19.99
N GLU A 97 -15.87 9.62 -19.91
CA GLU A 97 -15.33 8.26 -20.03
C GLU A 97 -15.96 7.59 -21.25
N ASN A 98 -15.13 7.19 -22.22
CA ASN A 98 -15.59 6.55 -23.47
C ASN A 98 -16.67 7.37 -24.23
N GLY A 99 -16.55 8.70 -24.21
CA GLY A 99 -17.50 9.61 -24.86
C GLY A 99 -18.73 9.97 -24.01
N GLU A 100 -18.91 9.35 -22.84
CA GLU A 100 -20.07 9.59 -21.97
C GLU A 100 -19.71 10.48 -20.77
N PRO A 101 -20.50 11.53 -20.48
CA PRO A 101 -20.32 12.33 -19.28
C PRO A 101 -20.47 11.49 -18.01
N ARG A 102 -19.52 11.65 -17.09
CA ARG A 102 -19.45 10.88 -15.85
C ARG A 102 -19.10 11.76 -14.66
N ARG A 103 -19.67 11.42 -13.50
CA ARG A 103 -19.32 12.01 -12.21
C ARG A 103 -19.05 10.91 -11.19
N ASP A 104 -17.84 10.87 -10.66
CA ASP A 104 -17.45 9.92 -9.62
C ASP A 104 -16.91 10.62 -8.39
N ARG A 105 -17.24 10.06 -7.22
CA ARG A 105 -16.47 10.33 -6.01
C ARG A 105 -15.30 9.36 -5.94
N MET A 106 -14.09 9.91 -5.79
CA MET A 106 -12.84 9.17 -5.81
C MET A 106 -12.02 9.41 -4.55
N VAL A 107 -10.99 8.57 -4.36
CA VAL A 107 -9.99 8.68 -3.31
C VAL A 107 -8.60 8.64 -3.94
N LEU A 108 -7.81 9.67 -3.69
CA LEU A 108 -6.36 9.68 -3.90
C LEU A 108 -5.70 9.06 -2.66
N ARG A 109 -4.97 7.96 -2.84
CA ARG A 109 -4.25 7.24 -1.79
C ARG A 109 -2.75 7.34 -2.05
N MET A 110 -2.01 7.89 -1.10
CA MET A 110 -0.58 8.17 -1.25
C MET A 110 0.25 7.48 -0.17
N ASN A 111 1.47 7.07 -0.53
CA ASN A 111 2.47 6.70 0.46
C ASN A 111 2.93 7.96 1.22
N PRO A 112 2.95 7.96 2.56
CA PRO A 112 3.62 9.01 3.28
C PRO A 112 5.14 8.80 3.09
N PRO A 113 5.92 9.89 2.99
CA PRO A 113 7.38 9.84 2.81
C PRO A 113 8.14 8.92 3.79
N ALA A 114 7.63 8.74 5.01
CA ALA A 114 8.22 7.94 6.07
C ALA A 114 7.27 6.84 6.57
N SER A 115 6.64 6.09 5.66
CA SER A 115 5.71 5.04 6.07
C SER A 115 6.43 3.93 6.84
N VAL A 116 5.83 3.46 7.93
CA VAL A 116 6.29 2.23 8.59
C VAL A 116 6.06 1.02 7.67
N VAL A 117 4.97 1.05 6.90
CA VAL A 117 4.57 0.00 5.96
C VAL A 117 4.68 0.54 4.54
N GLU A 118 5.72 0.11 3.84
CA GLU A 118 5.89 0.46 2.44
C GLU A 118 5.15 -0.52 1.53
N THR A 119 4.61 -0.01 0.44
CA THR A 119 3.94 -0.85 -0.56
C THR A 119 4.13 -0.25 -1.94
N HIS A 120 4.37 -1.11 -2.93
CA HIS A 120 4.46 -0.70 -4.33
C HIS A 120 3.07 -0.38 -4.86
N ARG A 121 2.84 0.82 -5.39
CA ARG A 121 1.49 1.28 -5.78
C ARG A 121 0.95 0.51 -6.98
N LEU A 122 1.80 0.13 -7.92
CA LEU A 122 1.39 -0.71 -9.05
C LEU A 122 0.87 -2.08 -8.59
N ARG A 123 1.43 -2.68 -7.54
CA ARG A 123 0.96 -3.97 -7.01
C ARG A 123 -0.45 -3.85 -6.43
N GLU A 124 -0.68 -2.83 -5.59
CA GLU A 124 -2.02 -2.57 -5.04
C GLU A 124 -3.03 -2.28 -6.17
N PHE A 125 -2.62 -1.48 -7.16
CA PHE A 125 -3.46 -1.14 -8.31
C PHE A 125 -3.85 -2.38 -9.12
N GLN A 126 -2.87 -3.22 -9.48
CA GLN A 126 -3.12 -4.46 -10.24
C GLN A 126 -4.00 -5.44 -9.47
N LEU A 127 -3.78 -5.58 -8.16
CA LEU A 127 -4.62 -6.43 -7.33
C LEU A 127 -6.08 -5.93 -7.28
N LEU A 128 -6.29 -4.62 -7.09
CA LEU A 128 -7.65 -4.05 -7.12
C LEU A 128 -8.31 -4.21 -8.50
N ARG A 129 -7.54 -4.05 -9.57
CA ARG A 129 -7.99 -4.29 -10.95
C ARG A 129 -8.39 -5.75 -11.19
N ALA A 130 -7.63 -6.70 -10.67
CA ALA A 130 -7.88 -8.14 -10.79
C ALA A 130 -9.12 -8.58 -10.00
N LEU A 131 -9.43 -7.89 -8.91
CA LEU A 131 -10.56 -8.19 -8.03
C LEU A 131 -11.84 -7.42 -8.40
N ASP A 132 -11.77 -6.47 -9.33
CA ASP A 132 -12.93 -5.72 -9.80
C ASP A 132 -13.96 -6.67 -10.44
N GLY A 133 -15.21 -6.58 -10.01
CA GLY A 133 -16.27 -7.53 -10.41
C GLY A 133 -16.22 -8.91 -9.74
N VAL A 134 -15.14 -9.26 -9.02
CA VAL A 134 -14.99 -10.53 -8.29
C VAL A 134 -15.26 -10.35 -6.79
N LEU A 135 -14.72 -9.28 -6.20
CA LEU A 135 -14.91 -8.90 -4.80
C LEU A 135 -15.44 -7.47 -4.71
N PRO A 136 -16.07 -7.08 -3.58
CA PRO A 136 -16.52 -5.72 -3.35
C PRO A 136 -15.33 -4.77 -3.05
N VAL A 137 -14.50 -4.55 -4.06
CA VAL A 137 -13.34 -3.65 -4.00
C VAL A 137 -13.66 -2.33 -4.74
N PRO A 138 -13.02 -1.21 -4.37
CA PRO A 138 -13.14 0.01 -5.14
C PRO A 138 -12.49 -0.15 -6.52
N ARG A 139 -13.17 0.30 -7.56
CA ARG A 139 -12.61 0.40 -8.92
C ARG A 139 -11.31 1.20 -8.88
N ALA A 140 -10.23 0.64 -9.39
CA ALA A 140 -8.95 1.34 -9.54
C ALA A 140 -8.92 2.07 -10.90
N TYR A 141 -8.73 3.38 -10.88
CA TYR A 141 -8.74 4.22 -12.08
C TYR A 141 -7.33 4.44 -12.61
N TRP A 142 -6.44 4.97 -11.76
CA TRP A 142 -5.07 5.31 -12.16
C TRP A 142 -4.06 5.03 -11.05
N VAL A 143 -2.80 4.89 -11.45
CA VAL A 143 -1.66 4.70 -10.55
C VAL A 143 -0.49 5.56 -11.01
N ALA A 144 0.27 6.07 -10.06
CA ALA A 144 1.56 6.73 -10.24
C ALA A 144 2.55 6.05 -9.28
N GLN A 145 3.49 5.27 -9.81
CA GLN A 145 4.60 4.78 -8.99
C GLN A 145 5.72 5.82 -8.91
N ASP A 146 5.91 6.59 -9.98
CA ASP A 146 6.83 7.72 -10.00
C ASP A 146 6.31 8.87 -9.13
N ARG A 147 7.19 9.40 -8.28
CA ARG A 147 6.89 10.54 -7.42
C ARG A 147 6.76 11.84 -8.19
N ALA A 148 7.39 11.96 -9.35
CA ALA A 148 7.32 13.18 -10.15
C ALA A 148 5.88 13.53 -10.54
N GLU A 149 5.00 12.52 -10.66
CA GLU A 149 3.63 12.72 -11.11
C GLU A 149 2.70 13.29 -10.03
N LEU A 150 2.78 12.79 -8.79
CA LEU A 150 1.85 13.13 -7.70
C LEU A 150 2.54 13.55 -6.39
N GLY A 151 3.84 13.81 -6.45
CA GLY A 151 4.70 14.10 -5.30
C GLY A 151 5.12 12.86 -4.48
N GLU A 152 4.33 11.78 -4.54
CA GLU A 152 4.57 10.48 -3.91
C GLU A 152 3.98 9.37 -4.78
N PRO A 153 4.42 8.12 -4.59
CA PRO A 153 3.73 6.99 -5.17
C PRO A 153 2.28 7.00 -4.67
N ALA A 154 1.35 7.00 -5.61
CA ALA A 154 -0.06 7.20 -5.36
C ALA A 154 -0.95 6.35 -6.29
N MET A 155 -2.22 6.23 -5.92
CA MET A 155 -3.27 5.66 -6.78
C MET A 155 -4.58 6.42 -6.58
N VAL A 156 -5.38 6.46 -7.63
CA VAL A 156 -6.76 6.97 -7.61
C VAL A 156 -7.70 5.78 -7.75
N CYS A 157 -8.61 5.62 -6.78
CA CYS A 157 -9.64 4.60 -6.81
C CYS A 157 -11.02 5.19 -6.47
N GLY A 158 -12.08 4.44 -6.76
CA GLY A 158 -13.44 4.81 -6.40
C GLY A 158 -13.61 4.97 -4.89
N PHE A 159 -14.52 5.85 -4.48
CA PHE A 159 -14.91 5.99 -3.09
C PHE A 159 -15.85 4.84 -2.69
N ALA A 160 -15.36 3.90 -1.87
CA ALA A 160 -16.20 2.85 -1.30
C ALA A 160 -17.13 3.45 -0.22
N ARG A 161 -18.44 3.46 -0.51
CA ARG A 161 -19.45 3.92 0.44
C ARG A 161 -19.62 2.89 1.57
N GLY A 162 -19.64 3.35 2.81
CA GLY A 162 -19.85 2.49 3.97
C GLY A 162 -19.26 3.07 5.24
N VAL A 163 -19.30 2.28 6.31
CA VAL A 163 -18.70 2.61 7.60
C VAL A 163 -17.86 1.44 8.08
N ALA A 164 -16.63 1.72 8.53
CA ALA A 164 -15.70 0.72 9.04
C ALA A 164 -16.00 0.30 10.50
N ALA A 165 -16.85 1.06 11.19
CA ALA A 165 -17.33 0.77 12.54
C ALA A 165 -18.81 1.15 12.65
N PRO A 166 -19.58 0.52 13.55
CA PRO A 166 -20.96 0.91 13.81
C PRO A 166 -21.09 2.40 14.14
N THR A 167 -22.01 3.10 13.48
CA THR A 167 -22.30 4.52 13.72
C THR A 167 -23.06 4.78 15.03
N LYS A 168 -23.61 3.73 15.67
CA LYS A 168 -24.33 3.76 16.95
C LYS A 168 -23.76 2.69 17.90
N GLY A 169 -23.62 3.03 19.18
CA GLY A 169 -23.10 2.15 20.25
C GLY A 169 -21.67 2.45 20.72
N GLU A 170 -21.17 1.68 21.69
CA GLU A 170 -19.85 1.88 22.35
C GLU A 170 -18.64 1.59 21.42
N ALA A 171 -18.90 0.87 20.34
CA ALA A 171 -17.95 0.43 19.31
C ALA A 171 -17.67 1.51 18.24
N ARG A 172 -17.40 2.75 18.64
CA ARG A 172 -17.33 3.92 17.72
C ARG A 172 -15.99 4.17 17.05
N ARG A 173 -14.89 3.59 17.55
CA ARG A 173 -13.55 3.81 16.99
C ARG A 173 -13.25 2.77 15.90
N PRO A 174 -12.94 3.19 14.66
CA PRO A 174 -12.41 2.29 13.64
C PRO A 174 -11.20 1.51 14.17
N GLY A 175 -11.22 0.18 14.06
CA GLY A 175 -10.11 -0.68 14.44
C GLY A 175 -10.02 -1.10 15.92
N SER A 176 -10.79 -0.52 16.85
CA SER A 176 -10.74 -0.91 18.28
C SER A 176 -12.02 -1.54 18.81
N ALA A 177 -13.05 -1.65 17.96
CA ALA A 177 -14.35 -2.17 18.32
C ALA A 177 -14.50 -3.61 17.84
N ARG A 178 -14.55 -4.57 18.78
CA ARG A 178 -14.98 -5.93 18.43
C ARG A 178 -16.43 -5.87 17.92
N PRO A 179 -16.73 -6.40 16.71
CA PRO A 179 -18.10 -6.42 16.21
C PRO A 179 -18.99 -7.18 17.20
N THR A 180 -20.24 -6.73 17.39
CA THR A 180 -21.21 -7.41 18.26
C THR A 180 -21.47 -8.85 17.79
N ALA A 181 -21.99 -9.74 18.64
CA ALA A 181 -22.31 -11.11 18.23
C ALA A 181 -23.23 -11.17 16.99
N ARG A 182 -24.22 -10.27 16.94
CA ARG A 182 -25.11 -10.10 15.78
C ARG A 182 -24.36 -9.69 14.50
N LEU A 183 -23.42 -8.75 14.60
CA LEU A 183 -22.62 -8.32 13.45
C LEU A 183 -21.63 -9.41 13.03
N ARG A 184 -20.98 -10.10 13.97
CA ARG A 184 -20.09 -11.23 13.65
C ARG A 184 -20.82 -12.34 12.91
N ALA A 185 -22.03 -12.71 13.35
CA ALA A 185 -22.85 -13.73 12.68
C ALA A 185 -23.18 -13.36 11.22
N LYS A 186 -23.26 -12.07 10.90
CA LYS A 186 -23.50 -11.59 9.52
C LYS A 186 -22.22 -11.42 8.72
N LEU A 187 -21.18 -10.84 9.32
CA LEU A 187 -19.95 -10.44 8.61
C LEU A 187 -18.94 -11.58 8.47
N ALA A 188 -18.87 -12.51 9.43
CA ALA A 188 -17.89 -13.59 9.39
C ALA A 188 -18.04 -14.51 8.16
N PRO A 189 -19.26 -14.97 7.78
CA PRO A 189 -19.42 -15.76 6.56
C PRO A 189 -18.99 -15.02 5.29
N GLN A 190 -19.33 -13.73 5.19
CA GLN A 190 -18.93 -12.88 4.06
C GLN A 190 -17.41 -12.70 4.00
N PHE A 191 -16.78 -12.41 5.14
CA PHE A 191 -15.33 -12.28 5.25
C PHE A 191 -14.60 -13.55 4.83
N VAL A 192 -15.03 -14.72 5.34
CA VAL A 192 -14.45 -16.02 4.97
C VAL A 192 -14.68 -16.33 3.50
N ALA A 193 -15.87 -16.06 2.95
CA ALA A 193 -16.15 -16.24 1.54
C ALA A 193 -15.25 -15.37 0.66
N HIS A 194 -15.08 -14.09 1.00
CA HIS A 194 -14.20 -13.18 0.25
C HIS A 194 -12.73 -13.60 0.32
N LEU A 195 -12.25 -14.06 1.48
CA LEU A 195 -10.90 -14.62 1.61
C LEU A 195 -10.73 -15.89 0.78
N ALA A 196 -11.72 -16.78 0.79
CA ALA A 196 -11.69 -17.98 -0.03
C ALA A 196 -11.63 -17.63 -1.51
N THR A 197 -12.49 -16.73 -1.99
CA THR A 197 -12.49 -16.24 -3.38
C THR A 197 -11.13 -15.64 -3.76
N LEU A 198 -10.54 -14.80 -2.90
CA LEU A 198 -9.22 -14.21 -3.11
C LEU A 198 -8.14 -15.29 -3.25
N HIS A 199 -8.15 -16.31 -2.40
CA HIS A 199 -7.15 -17.40 -2.40
C HIS A 199 -7.36 -18.42 -3.52
N THR A 200 -8.54 -18.47 -4.13
CA THR A 200 -8.83 -19.35 -5.28
C THR A 200 -8.70 -18.65 -6.62
N LEU A 201 -8.42 -17.34 -6.65
CA LEU A 201 -8.17 -16.61 -7.89
C LEU A 201 -6.91 -17.16 -8.54
N ASP A 202 -7.02 -17.62 -9.79
CA ASP A 202 -5.87 -18.07 -10.56
C ASP A 202 -5.05 -16.85 -11.02
N PRO A 203 -3.83 -16.64 -10.50
CA PRO A 203 -3.01 -15.48 -10.85
C PRO A 203 -2.59 -15.46 -12.32
N SER A 204 -2.63 -16.60 -13.03
CA SER A 204 -2.31 -16.65 -14.46
C SER A 204 -3.41 -16.03 -15.35
N THR A 205 -4.62 -15.85 -14.79
CA THR A 205 -5.78 -15.30 -15.51
C THR A 205 -5.91 -13.78 -15.38
N VAL A 206 -5.03 -13.14 -14.61
CA VAL A 206 -5.08 -11.72 -14.29
C VAL A 206 -3.72 -11.05 -14.48
N ALA A 207 -3.73 -9.76 -14.82
CA ALA A 207 -2.50 -8.98 -15.01
C ALA A 207 -1.88 -8.61 -13.66
N LEU A 208 -0.85 -9.35 -13.24
CA LEU A 208 -0.10 -9.17 -12.00
C LEU A 208 1.42 -9.07 -12.27
N ASP A 209 1.83 -8.40 -13.34
CA ASP A 209 3.23 -8.24 -13.77
C ASP A 209 4.12 -7.48 -12.76
N ALA A 210 3.53 -6.71 -11.84
CA ALA A 210 4.26 -6.12 -10.72
C ALA A 210 4.54 -7.13 -9.58
N PHE A 211 4.08 -8.37 -9.70
CA PHE A 211 4.36 -9.46 -8.79
C PHE A 211 5.44 -10.36 -9.41
N GLY A 212 6.41 -10.78 -8.59
CA GLY A 212 7.43 -11.72 -9.05
C GLY A 212 6.80 -13.07 -9.38
N VAL A 213 7.37 -13.75 -10.37
CA VAL A 213 6.95 -15.11 -10.74
C VAL A 213 7.35 -16.11 -9.63
N VAL A 214 6.59 -17.20 -9.54
CA VAL A 214 6.53 -18.35 -8.62
C VAL A 214 7.78 -18.68 -7.76
N GLU A 215 9.02 -18.39 -8.18
CA GLU A 215 10.21 -18.63 -7.34
C GLU A 215 10.22 -17.81 -6.04
N ALA A 216 9.62 -16.62 -6.02
CA ALA A 216 9.51 -15.79 -4.81
C ALA A 216 8.55 -16.41 -3.79
N VAL A 217 7.45 -17.01 -4.23
CA VAL A 217 6.52 -17.74 -3.36
C VAL A 217 7.20 -18.97 -2.79
N ALA A 218 7.93 -19.74 -3.62
CA ALA A 218 8.72 -20.88 -3.15
C ALA A 218 9.80 -20.46 -2.14
N ALA A 219 10.44 -19.29 -2.31
CA ALA A 219 11.41 -18.75 -1.36
C ALA A 219 10.77 -18.29 -0.04
N VAL A 220 9.57 -17.69 -0.10
CA VAL A 220 8.80 -17.32 1.10
C VAL A 220 8.31 -18.57 1.83
N SER A 221 7.82 -19.59 1.12
CA SER A 221 7.48 -20.89 1.70
C SER A 221 8.70 -21.52 2.37
N ARG A 222 9.87 -21.55 1.73
CA ARG A 222 11.10 -22.05 2.36
C ARG A 222 11.48 -21.26 3.62
N ARG A 223 11.43 -19.93 3.59
CA ARG A 223 11.70 -19.10 4.77
C ARG A 223 10.70 -19.33 5.90
N LEU A 224 9.43 -19.59 5.56
CA LEU A 224 8.40 -19.94 6.53
C LEU A 224 8.69 -21.32 7.14
N ASP A 225 9.05 -22.29 6.31
CA ASP A 225 9.44 -23.64 6.74
C ASP A 225 10.66 -23.58 7.69
N ASP A 226 11.71 -22.84 7.33
CA ASP A 226 12.91 -22.63 8.17
C ASP A 226 12.58 -21.91 9.49
N ALA A 227 11.65 -20.95 9.47
CA ALA A 227 11.21 -20.25 10.68
C ALA A 227 10.39 -21.17 11.59
N CYS A 228 9.52 -21.99 11.00
CA CYS A 228 8.72 -23.01 11.66
C CYS A 228 9.58 -24.10 12.31
N GLU A 229 10.61 -24.58 11.62
CA GLU A 229 11.56 -25.56 12.13
C GLU A 229 12.28 -25.03 13.38
N ARG A 230 12.78 -23.78 13.34
CA ARG A 230 13.45 -23.15 14.48
C ARG A 230 12.58 -23.03 15.74
N ILE A 231 11.26 -22.95 15.59
CA ILE A 231 10.32 -22.81 16.71
C ILE A 231 9.52 -24.10 16.97
N GLY A 232 9.86 -25.21 16.31
CA GLY A 232 9.18 -26.51 16.48
C GLY A 232 7.70 -26.49 16.09
N ARG A 233 7.30 -25.72 15.08
CA ARG A 233 5.92 -25.61 14.60
C ARG A 233 5.77 -26.22 13.21
N ASP A 234 4.65 -26.91 12.96
CA ASP A 234 4.27 -27.29 11.59
C ASP A 234 3.81 -26.05 10.81
N PRO A 235 4.42 -25.73 9.65
CA PRO A 235 3.98 -24.63 8.78
C PRO A 235 2.49 -24.71 8.42
N ARG A 236 1.96 -25.93 8.27
CA ARG A 236 0.54 -26.17 7.92
C ARG A 236 -0.41 -25.89 9.09
N SER A 237 0.13 -25.77 10.31
CA SER A 237 -0.64 -25.39 11.50
C SER A 237 -0.75 -23.87 11.69
N LEU A 238 0.00 -23.08 10.91
CA LEU A 238 -0.04 -21.63 10.98
C LEU A 238 -1.28 -21.08 10.27
N LYS A 239 -2.02 -20.24 10.97
CA LYS A 239 -3.02 -19.38 10.34
C LYS A 239 -2.32 -18.09 9.94
N LEU A 240 -1.97 -17.97 8.67
CA LEU A 240 -1.41 -16.75 8.09
C LEU A 240 -2.50 -15.67 8.05
N TYR A 241 -2.43 -14.72 8.98
CA TYR A 241 -3.34 -13.58 9.04
C TYR A 241 -2.77 -12.32 8.37
N ALA A 242 -1.44 -12.24 8.20
CA ALA A 242 -0.74 -11.23 7.41
C ALA A 242 0.71 -11.70 7.14
N ILE A 243 1.28 -11.35 5.99
CA ILE A 243 2.71 -11.47 5.73
C ILE A 243 3.33 -10.11 6.02
N VAL A 244 4.04 -9.99 7.14
CA VAL A 244 4.86 -8.81 7.46
C VAL A 244 6.30 -9.17 7.14
N ILE A 245 6.86 -8.55 6.10
CA ILE A 245 8.29 -8.68 5.79
C ILE A 245 9.03 -7.74 6.74
N THR A 246 9.57 -8.27 7.83
CA THR A 246 10.53 -7.53 8.68
C THR A 246 11.94 -7.76 8.16
N ALA A 247 12.71 -6.68 7.99
CA ALA A 247 14.14 -6.76 7.73
C ALA A 247 14.86 -7.24 9.01
N PRO A 248 15.71 -8.27 8.98
CA PRO A 248 16.13 -9.00 10.18
C PRO A 248 17.22 -8.33 11.04
N ASP A 249 17.62 -7.08 10.80
CA ASP A 249 18.79 -6.47 11.48
C ASP A 249 18.45 -5.31 12.43
N LEU A 250 17.27 -5.28 13.07
CA LEU A 250 17.02 -4.33 14.17
C LEU A 250 17.48 -4.93 15.50
N SER A 251 18.32 -4.19 16.22
CA SER A 251 18.78 -4.60 17.54
C SER A 251 17.60 -4.72 18.53
N PRO A 252 17.66 -5.60 19.55
CA PRO A 252 16.57 -5.78 20.52
C PRO A 252 16.14 -4.50 21.26
N GLU A 253 16.99 -3.47 21.23
CA GLU A 253 16.78 -2.19 21.92
C GLU A 253 16.03 -1.18 21.04
N GLU A 254 15.92 -1.43 19.74
CA GLU A 254 15.17 -0.61 18.78
C GLU A 254 13.78 -1.19 18.46
N SER A 255 13.48 -2.41 18.91
CA SER A 255 12.14 -3.00 18.83
C SER A 255 11.22 -2.43 19.91
N TRP A 256 10.77 -1.19 19.73
CA TRP A 256 9.66 -0.67 20.52
C TRP A 256 8.37 -1.42 20.17
N GLN A 257 7.82 -2.06 21.20
CA GLN A 257 6.54 -2.76 21.19
C GLN A 257 5.41 -1.80 20.80
N SER A 258 4.71 -2.10 19.70
CA SER A 258 3.29 -1.73 19.59
C SER A 258 2.46 -3.01 19.60
N SER A 259 2.02 -3.33 20.81
CA SER A 259 0.82 -4.08 21.19
C SER A 259 0.13 -4.84 20.05
N THR A 260 0.31 -6.16 20.06
CA THR A 260 -0.63 -7.13 19.52
C THR A 260 -2.07 -6.76 19.89
N HIS A 261 -2.91 -6.54 18.89
CA HIS A 261 -4.37 -6.65 19.04
C HIS A 261 -4.92 -7.43 17.84
N GLY A 262 -5.26 -8.70 18.14
CA GLY A 262 -6.44 -9.46 17.71
C GLY A 262 -6.92 -9.39 16.28
#